data_AF-A0A2M8D3T3-F1
#
_entry.id   AF-A0A2M8D3T3-F1
#
_cell.length_a   1.000
_cell.length_b   1.000
_cell.length_c   1.000
_cell.angle_alpha   90.00
_cell.angle_beta   90.00
_cell.angle_gamma   90.00
#
_symmetry.space_group_name_H-M   'P 1'
#
loop_
_entity.id
_entity.type
_entity.pdbx_description
1 polymer ?
#
loop_
_entity_poly.entity_id
_entity_poly.type
_entity_poly.pdbx_seq_one_letter_code
_entity_poly.pdbx_strand_id
1 'polypeptide(L)'
;WGKLAIQFSIKVNTRKKMENMNESYVLKASSQLAGTALTYLEHHNDLDTALADINRAIMMDSSFENWNIKAKVLGELKRYKEAIKAAETALELQKKEKNAYTNMEAWQLNRLMKSWEKTK
;
A
#
# COMPACT_ATOMS: atom_id res chain seq x y z
N TRP A 1 29.84 -18.47 -53.87
CA TRP A 1 30.12 -17.58 -52.72
C TRP A 1 28.83 -17.19 -52.01
N GLY A 2 28.03 -18.19 -51.59
CA GLY A 2 26.77 -17.97 -50.88
C GLY A 2 27.04 -17.86 -49.39
N LYS A 3 27.02 -16.63 -48.86
CA LYS A 3 27.13 -16.41 -47.41
C LYS A 3 25.79 -16.75 -46.77
N LEU A 4 25.70 -17.93 -46.16
CA LEU A 4 24.66 -18.27 -45.18
C LEU A 4 24.78 -17.29 -44.01
N ALA A 5 23.97 -16.24 -44.00
CA ALA A 5 23.79 -15.42 -42.81
C ALA A 5 22.88 -16.18 -41.86
N ILE A 6 23.46 -16.88 -40.88
CA ILE A 6 22.71 -17.49 -39.79
C ILE A 6 22.24 -16.34 -38.90
N GLN A 7 20.97 -15.94 -39.02
CA GLN A 7 20.32 -15.09 -38.03
C GLN A 7 20.14 -15.89 -36.74
N PHE A 8 21.02 -15.69 -35.76
CA PHE A 8 20.75 -16.13 -34.40
C PHE A 8 19.91 -15.05 -33.71
N SER A 9 18.62 -15.33 -33.47
CA SER A 9 17.81 -14.45 -32.63
C SER A 9 18.19 -14.70 -31.16
N ILE A 10 19.02 -13.82 -30.59
CA ILE A 10 19.19 -13.80 -29.13
C ILE A 10 17.86 -13.29 -28.57
N LYS A 11 16.99 -14.19 -28.11
CA LYS A 11 15.85 -13.82 -27.26
C LYS A 11 16.41 -13.36 -25.92
N VAL A 12 16.98 -12.16 -25.89
CA VAL A 12 17.33 -11.51 -24.63
C VAL A 12 16.04 -11.39 -23.83
N ASN A 13 16.11 -11.78 -22.55
CA ASN A 13 14.99 -11.77 -21.61
C ASN A 13 14.59 -10.34 -21.20
N THR A 14 14.61 -9.40 -22.16
CA THR A 14 14.38 -7.97 -21.98
C THR A 14 12.98 -7.69 -21.50
N ARG A 15 11.99 -8.47 -21.95
CA ARG A 15 10.61 -8.35 -21.49
C ARG A 15 10.50 -8.55 -19.98
N LYS A 16 11.03 -9.66 -19.45
CA LYS A 16 11.00 -9.95 -18.01
C LYS A 16 11.82 -8.94 -17.21
N LYS A 17 12.94 -8.45 -17.74
CA LYS A 17 13.74 -7.40 -17.10
C LYS A 17 12.99 -6.07 -17.04
N MET A 18 12.27 -5.69 -18.10
CA MET A 18 11.46 -4.48 -18.17
C MET A 18 10.22 -4.58 -17.26
N GLU A 19 9.58 -5.75 -17.21
CA GLU A 19 8.47 -6.05 -16.28
C GLU A 19 8.94 -5.91 -14.83
N ASN A 20 10.05 -6.56 -14.46
CA ASN A 20 10.63 -6.43 -13.13
C ASN A 20 11.08 -5.00 -12.79
N MET A 21 11.61 -4.25 -13.77
CA MET A 21 11.94 -2.82 -13.59
C MET A 21 10.67 -2.04 -13.29
N ASN A 22 9.62 -2.21 -14.10
CA ASN A 22 8.35 -1.53 -13.90
C ASN A 22 7.72 -1.87 -12.55
N GLU A 23 7.73 -3.13 -12.15
CA GLU A 23 7.28 -3.57 -10.82
C GLU A 23 8.10 -2.90 -9.70
N SER A 24 9.42 -2.85 -9.83
CA SER A 24 10.30 -2.17 -8.87
C SER A 24 10.04 -0.67 -8.77
N TYR A 25 9.79 -0.01 -9.90
CA TYR A 25 9.44 1.43 -9.92
C TYR A 25 8.07 1.68 -9.29
N VAL A 26 7.08 0.83 -9.57
CA VAL A 26 5.74 0.93 -8.97
C VAL A 26 5.81 0.72 -7.46
N LEU A 27 6.54 -0.29 -7.00
CA LEU A 27 6.72 -0.58 -5.58
C LEU A 27 7.42 0.58 -4.86
N LYS A 28 8.47 1.14 -5.47
CA LYS A 28 9.20 2.29 -4.93
C LYS A 28 8.33 3.54 -4.85
N ALA A 29 7.53 3.82 -5.87
CA ALA A 29 6.63 4.97 -5.90
C ALA A 29 5.48 4.82 -4.89
N SER A 30 4.89 3.63 -4.78
CA SER A 30 3.91 3.28 -3.73
C SER A 30 4.48 3.55 -2.34
N SER A 31 5.67 3.00 -2.04
CA SER A 31 6.33 3.17 -0.75
C SER A 31 6.65 4.64 -0.44
N GLN A 32 7.03 5.43 -1.45
CA GLN A 32 7.25 6.86 -1.29
C GLN A 32 5.95 7.61 -0.95
N LEU A 33 4.86 7.35 -1.67
CA LEU A 33 3.55 7.95 -1.40
C LEU A 33 3.00 7.56 -0.01
N ALA A 34 3.24 6.32 0.40
CA ALA A 34 2.90 5.85 1.73
C ALA A 34 3.71 6.58 2.81
N GLY A 35 5.01 6.78 2.57
CA GLY A 35 5.90 7.56 3.44
C GLY A 35 5.48 9.02 3.56
N THR A 36 5.12 9.69 2.46
CA THR A 36 4.64 11.07 2.51
C THR A 36 3.32 11.17 3.28
N ALA A 37 2.37 10.26 3.05
CA ALA A 37 1.13 10.20 3.82
C ALA A 37 1.37 10.05 5.34
N LEU A 38 2.35 9.25 5.74
CA LEU A 38 2.79 9.12 7.14
C LEU A 38 3.36 10.43 7.68
N THR A 39 4.20 11.14 6.92
CA THR A 39 4.72 12.44 7.37
C THR A 39 3.60 13.47 7.55
N TYR A 40 2.63 13.51 6.64
CA TYR A 40 1.47 14.39 6.78
C TYR A 40 0.62 14.04 8.01
N LEU A 41 0.50 12.74 8.32
CA LEU A 41 -0.18 12.25 9.52
C LEU A 41 0.54 12.71 10.81
N GLU A 42 1.86 12.54 10.89
CA GLU A 42 2.67 12.91 12.06
C GLU A 42 2.66 14.42 12.32
N HIS A 43 2.69 15.21 11.24
CA HIS A 43 2.66 16.66 11.32
C HIS A 43 1.24 17.25 11.41
N HIS A 44 0.19 16.41 11.38
CA HIS A 44 -1.22 16.83 11.29
C HIS A 44 -1.48 17.87 10.19
N ASN A 45 -0.66 17.87 9.13
CA ASN A 45 -0.51 18.98 8.19
C ASN A 45 -1.32 18.74 6.90
N ASP A 46 -2.65 18.66 7.02
CA ASP A 46 -3.63 18.19 6.01
C ASP A 46 -3.74 16.66 5.88
N LEU A 47 -4.60 16.10 6.73
CA LEU A 47 -4.99 14.68 6.70
C LEU A 47 -5.77 14.31 5.42
N ASP A 48 -6.45 15.25 4.77
CA ASP A 48 -7.12 15.02 3.49
C ASP A 48 -6.12 14.78 2.35
N THR A 49 -5.00 15.51 2.35
CA THR A 49 -3.89 15.29 1.42
C THR A 49 -3.22 13.95 1.68
N ALA A 50 -2.99 13.60 2.96
CA ALA A 50 -2.48 12.27 3.34
C ALA A 50 -3.40 11.14 2.83
N LEU A 51 -4.71 11.34 2.89
CA LEU A 51 -5.68 10.37 2.38
C LEU A 51 -5.63 10.25 0.85
N ALA A 52 -5.43 11.36 0.13
CA ALA A 52 -5.28 11.35 -1.32
C ALA A 52 -4.01 10.59 -1.75
N ASP A 53 -2.88 10.83 -1.09
CA ASP A 53 -1.61 10.18 -1.39
C ASP A 53 -1.64 8.68 -1.08
N ILE A 54 -2.23 8.29 0.07
CA ILE A 54 -2.33 6.86 0.39
C ILE A 54 -3.30 6.13 -0.55
N ASN A 55 -4.37 6.78 -1.03
CA ASN A 55 -5.25 6.19 -2.03
C ASN A 55 -4.51 5.95 -3.36
N ARG A 56 -3.63 6.87 -3.77
CA ARG A 56 -2.76 6.65 -4.95
C ARG A 56 -1.78 5.50 -4.71
N ALA A 57 -1.18 5.41 -3.52
CA ALA A 57 -0.29 4.31 -3.17
C ALA A 57 -1.01 2.96 -3.28
N ILE A 58 -2.24 2.84 -2.76
CA ILE A 58 -3.07 1.63 -2.85
C ILE A 58 -3.41 1.26 -4.30
N MET A 59 -3.66 2.25 -5.16
CA MET A 59 -3.92 2.00 -6.59
C MET A 59 -2.70 1.43 -7.31
N MET A 60 -1.50 1.79 -6.87
CA MET A 60 -0.24 1.28 -7.42
C MET A 60 0.11 -0.09 -6.85
N ASP A 61 -0.01 -0.23 -5.54
CA ASP A 61 0.25 -1.46 -4.80
C ASP A 61 -0.74 -1.57 -3.64
N SER A 62 -1.63 -2.54 -3.74
CA SER A 62 -2.64 -2.83 -2.72
C SER A 62 -2.05 -3.72 -1.61
N SER A 63 -0.89 -3.32 -1.09
CA SER A 63 -0.24 -4.01 0.01
C SER A 63 -0.91 -3.70 1.34
N PHE A 64 -0.77 -4.65 2.25
CA PHE A 64 -1.17 -4.54 3.64
C PHE A 64 -0.81 -3.18 4.28
N GLU A 65 0.44 -2.76 4.11
CA GLU A 65 0.99 -1.58 4.77
C GLU A 65 0.27 -0.29 4.33
N ASN A 66 -0.05 -0.19 3.06
CA ASN A 66 -0.79 0.93 2.50
C ASN A 66 -2.22 1.02 3.07
N TRP A 67 -2.91 -0.12 3.21
CA TRP A 67 -4.24 -0.17 3.82
C TRP A 67 -4.22 0.17 5.32
N ASN A 68 -3.17 -0.24 6.03
CA ASN A 68 -2.97 0.11 7.43
C ASN A 68 -2.77 1.62 7.60
N ILE A 69 -1.90 2.24 6.80
CA ILE A 69 -1.69 3.70 6.83
C ILE A 69 -3.00 4.43 6.53
N LYS A 70 -3.79 3.98 5.56
CA LYS A 70 -5.13 4.54 5.28
C LYS A 70 -6.06 4.46 6.50
N ALA A 71 -6.07 3.35 7.22
CA ALA A 71 -6.86 3.21 8.44
C ALA A 71 -6.42 4.21 9.53
N LYS A 72 -5.11 4.47 9.68
CA LYS A 72 -4.60 5.48 10.62
C LYS A 72 -5.05 6.89 10.23
N VAL A 73 -4.87 7.27 8.97
CA VAL A 73 -5.28 8.60 8.45
C VAL A 73 -6.78 8.82 8.65
N LEU A 74 -7.61 7.83 8.33
CA LEU A 74 -9.06 7.91 8.54
C LEU A 74 -9.44 7.97 10.03
N GLY A 75 -8.68 7.30 10.90
CA GLY A 75 -8.83 7.37 12.34
C GLY A 75 -8.59 8.76 12.90
N GLU A 76 -7.53 9.43 12.45
CA GLU A 76 -7.22 10.82 12.83
C GLU A 76 -8.23 11.81 12.24
N LEU A 77 -8.77 11.54 11.04
CA LEU A 77 -9.91 12.27 10.46
C LEU A 77 -11.24 12.03 11.20
N LYS A 78 -11.25 11.21 12.26
CA LYS A 78 -12.46 10.78 12.99
C LYS A 78 -13.50 10.07 12.10
N ARG A 79 -13.10 9.59 10.93
CA ARG A 79 -13.92 8.78 10.01
C ARG A 79 -13.86 7.31 10.42
N TYR A 80 -14.26 7.03 11.66
CA TYR A 80 -14.04 5.73 12.30
C TYR A 80 -14.65 4.55 11.54
N LYS A 81 -15.84 4.72 10.94
CA LYS A 81 -16.49 3.67 10.14
C LYS A 81 -15.65 3.22 8.93
N GLU A 82 -15.01 4.17 8.25
CA GLU A 82 -14.16 3.88 7.10
C GLU A 82 -12.78 3.40 7.53
N ALA A 83 -12.25 3.92 8.63
CA ALA A 83 -11.02 3.46 9.24
C ALA A 83 -11.10 1.96 9.63
N ILE A 84 -12.23 1.56 10.23
CA ILE A 84 -12.52 0.17 10.60
C ILE A 84 -12.52 -0.73 9.35
N LYS A 85 -13.25 -0.35 8.29
CA LYS A 85 -13.26 -1.11 7.03
C LYS A 85 -11.88 -1.22 6.39
N ALA A 86 -11.08 -0.15 6.42
CA ALA A 86 -9.72 -0.16 5.90
C ALA A 86 -8.82 -1.10 6.72
N ALA A 87 -8.93 -1.11 8.04
CA ALA A 87 -8.20 -2.02 8.92
C ALA A 87 -8.64 -3.49 8.74
N GLU A 88 -9.93 -3.76 8.52
CA GLU A 88 -10.42 -5.10 8.16
C GLU A 88 -9.82 -5.58 6.84
N THR A 89 -9.76 -4.70 5.83
CA THR A 89 -9.17 -5.01 4.52
C THR A 89 -7.66 -5.29 4.65
N ALA A 90 -6.94 -4.52 5.47
CA ALA A 90 -5.53 -4.79 5.77
C ALA A 90 -5.35 -6.19 6.39
N LEU A 91 -6.17 -6.55 7.38
CA LEU A 91 -6.12 -7.84 8.04
C LEU A 91 -6.40 -9.01 7.07
N GLU A 92 -7.34 -8.85 6.14
CA GLU A 92 -7.62 -9.85 5.11
C GLU A 92 -6.43 -10.05 4.15
N LEU A 93 -5.82 -8.97 3.70
CA LEU A 93 -4.63 -8.99 2.84
C LEU A 93 -3.44 -9.64 3.56
N GLN A 94 -3.25 -9.33 4.84
CA GLN A 94 -2.22 -9.96 5.66
C GLN A 94 -2.42 -11.47 5.81
N LYS A 95 -3.65 -11.90 6.08
CA LYS A 95 -3.98 -13.32 6.22
C LYS A 95 -3.63 -14.08 4.94
N LYS A 96 -3.80 -13.42 3.79
CA LYS A 96 -3.38 -13.93 2.48
C LYS A 96 -1.86 -13.93 2.30
N GLU A 97 -1.15 -12.92 2.81
CA GLU A 97 0.32 -12.81 2.77
C GLU A 97 1.06 -13.67 3.83
N LYS A 98 0.35 -14.35 4.75
CA LYS A 98 0.92 -15.22 5.81
C LYS A 98 1.92 -14.52 6.77
N ASN A 99 1.92 -13.18 6.85
CA ASN A 99 2.82 -12.45 7.74
C ASN A 99 2.20 -12.20 9.13
N ALA A 100 2.97 -12.48 10.18
CA ALA A 100 2.56 -12.55 11.58
C ALA A 100 2.48 -11.17 12.29
N TYR A 101 1.73 -10.20 11.76
CA TYR A 101 1.43 -8.93 12.48
C TYR A 101 -0.03 -8.81 12.94
N THR A 102 -0.77 -9.91 12.98
CA THR A 102 -2.18 -9.97 13.40
C THR A 102 -2.43 -9.34 14.77
N ASN A 103 -1.47 -9.40 15.68
CA ASN A 103 -1.62 -8.84 17.03
C ASN A 103 -1.60 -7.31 17.05
N MET A 104 -0.81 -6.66 16.20
CA MET A 104 -0.67 -5.19 16.18
C MET A 104 -1.88 -4.52 15.52
N GLU A 105 -2.47 -5.16 14.52
CA GLU A 105 -3.61 -4.60 13.79
C GLU A 105 -4.94 -4.88 14.46
N ALA A 106 -5.10 -6.05 15.10
CA ALA A 106 -6.23 -6.29 16.00
C ALA A 106 -6.27 -5.22 17.10
N TRP A 107 -5.11 -4.78 17.59
CA TRP A 107 -5.02 -3.67 18.54
C TRP A 107 -5.46 -2.34 17.92
N GLN A 108 -5.02 -2.02 16.69
CA GLN A 108 -5.40 -0.79 16.00
C GLN A 108 -6.91 -0.74 15.69
N LEU A 109 -7.48 -1.84 15.22
CA LEU A 109 -8.92 -1.98 14.99
C LEU A 109 -9.69 -1.79 16.30
N ASN A 110 -9.26 -2.42 17.39
CA ASN A 110 -9.88 -2.28 18.70
C ASN A 110 -9.76 -0.83 19.24
N ARG A 111 -8.63 -0.16 19.02
CA ARG A 111 -8.45 1.27 19.33
C ARG A 111 -9.47 2.12 18.56
N LEU A 112 -9.64 1.89 17.26
CA LEU A 112 -10.60 2.61 16.42
C LEU A 112 -12.05 2.38 16.87
N MET A 113 -12.42 1.13 17.19
CA MET A 113 -13.76 0.81 17.71
C MET A 113 -14.03 1.49 19.05
N LYS A 114 -13.08 1.45 19.99
CA LYS A 114 -13.22 2.15 21.28
C LYS A 114 -13.38 3.66 21.12
N SER A 115 -12.64 4.27 20.19
CA SER A 115 -12.79 5.71 19.89
C SER A 115 -14.14 6.02 19.24
N TRP A 116 -14.65 5.13 18.40
CA TRP A 116 -15.98 5.24 17.81
C TRP A 116 -17.09 5.12 18.85
N GLU A 117 -16.98 4.18 19.79
CA GLU A 117 -17.95 4.01 20.88
C GLU A 117 -18.00 5.23 21.82
N LYS A 118 -16.86 5.87 22.09
CA LYS A 118 -16.78 7.09 22.91
C LYS A 118 -17.34 8.35 22.24
N THR A 119 -17.47 8.34 20.92
CA THR A 119 -17.96 9.48 20.14
C THR A 119 -19.45 9.38 19.81
N LYS A 120 -20.12 8.31 20.26
CA LYS A 120 -21.56 8.09 20.20
C LYS A 120 -22.24 8.59 21.47
#